data_AF-A0A377CWM3-F1
#
_entry.id   AF-A0A377CWM3-F1
#
_cell.length_a   1.000
_cell.length_b   1.000
_cell.length_c   1.000
_cell.angle_alpha   90.00
_cell.angle_beta   90.00
_cell.angle_gamma   90.00
#
_symmetry.space_group_name_H-M   'P 1'
#
loop_
_entity.id
_entity.type
_entity.pdbx_description
1 polymer ?
#
loop_
_entity_poly.entity_id
_entity_poly.type
_entity_poly.pdbx_seq_one_letter_code
_entity_poly.pdbx_strand_id
1 'polypeptide(L)'
;MSSKVSGMNTLLSVSARTNNPEPGFQLINQRITHSTINDNIWASLQNAQIQALKTLDQRPAEKFAQQMYETRYADDRTKLLQENQIAQFTAADALAADRQLFSSPADITFVIVGNVAEDKLVALITRYLGSIKHSDSPLAAGKTINSRDGQRIGYCKRTK
;
A
#
# COMPACT_ATOMS: atom_id res chain seq x y z
N MET A 1 0.40 -13.59 9.77
CA MET A 1 0.04 -12.17 9.56
C MET A 1 -0.07 -11.93 8.06
N SER A 2 -1.06 -11.17 7.62
CA SER A 2 -1.26 -10.79 6.22
C SER A 2 -1.58 -9.30 6.14
N SER A 3 -1.14 -8.63 5.08
CA SER A 3 -1.51 -7.24 4.78
C SER A 3 -2.09 -7.17 3.37
N LYS A 4 -3.15 -6.38 3.20
CA LYS A 4 -3.78 -6.14 1.90
C LYS A 4 -4.12 -4.67 1.75
N VAL A 5 -3.66 -4.07 0.66
CA VAL A 5 -3.99 -2.69 0.28
C VAL A 5 -5.13 -2.73 -0.74
N SER A 6 -6.16 -1.92 -0.50
CA SER A 6 -7.24 -1.64 -1.45
C SER A 6 -7.23 -0.15 -1.83
N GLY A 7 -8.08 0.25 -2.77
CA GLY A 7 -8.16 1.66 -3.19
C GLY A 7 -8.57 2.62 -2.06
N MET A 8 -9.31 2.15 -1.05
CA MET A 8 -9.87 3.00 0.02
C MET A 8 -9.45 2.59 1.43
N ASN A 9 -8.86 1.40 1.60
CA ASN A 9 -8.53 0.87 2.92
C ASN A 9 -7.27 0.01 2.86
N THR A 10 -6.59 -0.13 4.00
CA THR A 10 -5.54 -1.14 4.17
C THR A 10 -5.91 -2.04 5.34
N LEU A 11 -5.83 -3.35 5.11
CA LEU A 11 -6.15 -4.37 6.11
C LEU A 11 -4.86 -4.99 6.63
N LEU A 12 -4.71 -5.01 7.95
CA LEU A 12 -3.66 -5.77 8.65
C LEU A 12 -4.31 -6.88 9.46
N SER A 13 -4.12 -8.13 9.03
CA SER A 13 -4.71 -9.30 9.66
C SER A 13 -3.67 -10.08 10.46
N VAL A 14 -3.92 -10.23 11.76
CA VAL A 14 -3.12 -11.05 12.68
C VAL A 14 -4.02 -12.06 13.36
N SER A 15 -3.57 -13.31 13.42
CA SER A 15 -4.20 -14.38 14.17
C SER A 15 -3.31 -14.79 15.34
N ALA A 16 -3.94 -15.12 16.46
CA ALA A 16 -3.29 -15.62 17.67
C ALA A 16 -4.18 -16.68 18.33
N ARG A 17 -3.63 -17.41 19.31
CA ARG A 17 -4.39 -18.38 20.09
C ARG A 17 -5.15 -17.67 21.22
N THR A 18 -6.38 -18.08 21.52
CA THR A 18 -7.20 -17.45 22.57
C THR A 18 -6.65 -17.64 23.99
N ASN A 19 -5.94 -18.76 24.25
CA ASN A 19 -5.26 -19.01 25.52
C ASN A 19 -3.97 -18.19 25.68
N ASN A 20 -3.38 -17.70 24.58
CA ASN A 20 -2.24 -16.80 24.58
C ASN A 20 -2.41 -15.68 23.52
N PRO A 21 -3.31 -14.71 23.76
CA PRO A 21 -3.66 -13.70 22.76
C PRO A 21 -2.61 -12.58 22.66
N GLU A 22 -1.80 -12.38 23.69
CA GLU A 22 -0.87 -11.25 23.80
C GLU A 22 0.14 -11.11 22.64
N PRO A 23 0.78 -12.19 22.15
CA PRO A 23 1.68 -12.09 20.99
C PRO A 23 1.01 -11.52 19.74
N GLY A 24 -0.31 -11.72 19.57
CA GLY A 24 -1.06 -11.12 18.47
C GLY A 24 -1.10 -9.59 18.57
N PHE A 25 -1.39 -9.07 19.75
CA PHE A 25 -1.40 -7.63 20.02
C PHE A 25 0.00 -7.01 19.93
N GLN A 26 1.03 -7.71 20.42
CA GLN A 26 2.42 -7.29 20.28
C GLN A 26 2.82 -7.16 18.81
N LEU A 27 2.47 -8.15 17.98
CA LEU A 27 2.80 -8.14 16.56
C LEU A 27 2.08 -7.01 15.81
N ILE A 28 0.80 -6.74 16.10
CA ILE A 28 0.07 -5.60 15.53
C ILE A 28 0.76 -4.29 15.90
N ASN A 29 1.05 -4.08 17.19
CA ASN A 29 1.69 -2.86 17.67
C ASN A 29 3.05 -2.65 17.00
N GLN A 30 3.90 -3.68 16.97
CA GLN A 30 5.23 -3.63 16.35
C GLN A 30 5.16 -3.38 14.84
N ARG A 31 4.20 -4.00 14.14
CA ARG A 31 4.03 -3.79 12.69
C ARG A 31 3.63 -2.35 12.35
N ILE A 32 2.91 -1.66 13.23
CA ILE A 32 2.50 -0.26 13.03
C ILE A 32 3.62 0.70 13.46
N THR A 33 4.24 0.45 14.62
CA THR A 33 5.16 1.42 15.27
C THR A 33 6.63 1.24 14.88
N HIS A 34 7.05 0.02 14.55
CA HIS A 34 8.46 -0.34 14.30
C HIS A 34 8.61 -1.13 12.99
N SER A 35 7.83 -0.81 11.95
CA SER A 35 7.94 -1.48 10.66
C SER A 35 9.33 -1.34 10.05
N THR A 36 9.82 -2.40 9.42
CA THR A 36 11.07 -2.42 8.66
C THR A 36 10.81 -2.96 7.26
N ILE A 37 11.71 -2.66 6.33
CA ILE A 37 11.68 -3.20 4.97
C ILE A 37 12.96 -3.98 4.71
N ASN A 38 12.84 -5.08 3.98
CA ASN A 38 13.99 -5.85 3.51
C ASN A 38 14.33 -5.42 2.09
N ASP A 39 15.52 -4.87 1.88
CA ASP A 39 15.96 -4.33 0.59
C ASP A 39 15.96 -5.39 -0.53
N ASN A 40 16.31 -6.64 -0.22
CA ASN A 40 16.34 -7.71 -1.21
C ASN A 40 14.93 -8.09 -1.69
N ILE A 41 13.95 -8.08 -0.77
CA ILE A 41 12.55 -8.31 -1.14
C ILE A 41 12.04 -7.15 -1.99
N TRP A 42 12.34 -5.91 -1.61
CA TRP A 42 11.94 -4.73 -2.38
C TRP A 42 12.54 -4.75 -3.79
N ALA A 43 13.84 -5.01 -3.92
CA ALA A 43 14.51 -5.12 -5.21
C ALA A 43 13.90 -6.24 -6.08
N SER A 44 13.55 -7.38 -5.48
CA SER A 44 12.88 -8.48 -6.20
C SER A 44 11.51 -8.05 -6.74
N LEU A 45 10.73 -7.29 -5.97
CA LEU A 45 9.44 -6.75 -6.41
C LEU A 45 9.60 -5.72 -7.53
N GLN A 46 10.59 -4.82 -7.44
CA GLN A 46 10.90 -3.86 -8.50
C GLN A 46 11.26 -4.60 -9.81
N ASN A 47 12.14 -5.60 -9.74
CA ASN A 47 12.55 -6.37 -10.91
C ASN A 47 11.38 -7.15 -11.54
N ALA A 48 10.52 -7.75 -10.71
CA ALA A 48 9.32 -8.44 -11.20
C ALA A 48 8.37 -7.47 -11.93
N GLN A 49 8.17 -6.27 -11.40
CA GLN A 49 7.32 -5.25 -12.03
C GLN A 49 7.90 -4.74 -13.35
N ILE A 50 9.21 -4.49 -13.40
CA ILE A 50 9.91 -4.08 -14.64
C ILE A 50 9.81 -5.18 -15.70
N GLN A 51 9.99 -6.45 -15.30
CA GLN A 51 9.89 -7.56 -16.23
C GLN A 51 8.45 -7.73 -16.76
N ALA A 52 7.44 -7.58 -15.90
CA ALA A 52 6.04 -7.60 -16.31
C ALA A 52 5.73 -6.49 -17.33
N LEU A 53 6.29 -5.30 -17.15
CA LEU A 53 6.17 -4.20 -18.12
C LEU A 53 6.81 -4.57 -19.46
N LYS A 54 8.04 -5.10 -19.46
CA LYS A 54 8.77 -5.49 -20.68
C LYS A 54 8.07 -6.58 -21.48
N THR A 55 7.36 -7.49 -20.81
CA THR A 55 6.63 -8.60 -21.45
C THR A 55 5.14 -8.33 -21.63
N LEU A 56 4.66 -7.10 -21.42
CA LEU A 56 3.23 -6.78 -21.53
C LEU A 56 2.68 -7.04 -22.94
N ASP A 57 3.47 -6.83 -23.99
CA ASP A 57 3.08 -7.12 -25.37
C ASP A 57 2.85 -8.62 -25.64
N GLN A 58 3.45 -9.49 -24.84
CA GLN A 58 3.25 -10.94 -24.89
C GLN A 58 1.97 -11.37 -24.15
N ARG A 59 1.27 -10.43 -23.49
CA ARG A 59 0.04 -10.66 -22.71
C ARG A 59 -1.11 -9.79 -23.24
N PRO A 60 -1.69 -10.09 -24.42
CA PRO A 60 -2.62 -9.20 -25.12
C PRO A 60 -3.88 -8.86 -24.31
N ALA A 61 -4.42 -9.81 -23.55
CA ALA A 61 -5.60 -9.59 -22.72
C ALA A 61 -5.35 -8.53 -21.63
N GLU A 62 -4.17 -8.58 -21.00
CA GLU A 62 -3.79 -7.62 -19.96
C GLU A 62 -3.52 -6.24 -20.55
N LYS A 63 -2.80 -6.18 -21.68
CA LYS A 63 -2.57 -4.93 -22.42
C LYS A 63 -3.90 -4.26 -22.81
N PHE A 64 -4.86 -5.04 -23.32
CA PHE A 64 -6.18 -4.53 -23.67
C PHE A 64 -6.97 -4.07 -22.43
N ALA A 65 -6.96 -4.84 -21.35
CA ALA A 65 -7.62 -4.46 -20.10
C ALA A 65 -7.06 -3.15 -19.51
N GLN A 66 -5.74 -2.97 -19.60
CA GLN A 66 -5.07 -1.73 -19.19
C GLN A 66 -5.50 -0.54 -20.07
N GLN A 67 -5.54 -0.71 -21.39
CA GLN A 67 -6.03 0.34 -22.30
C GLN A 67 -7.49 0.72 -22.01
N MET A 68 -8.34 -0.28 -21.71
CA MET A 68 -9.72 -0.04 -21.29
C MET A 68 -9.81 0.64 -19.91
N TYR A 69 -8.86 0.42 -19.01
CA TYR A 69 -8.78 1.11 -17.73
C TYR A 69 -8.45 2.60 -17.93
N GLU A 70 -7.41 2.92 -18.70
CA GLU A 70 -7.02 4.30 -19.03
C GLU A 70 -8.09 5.06 -19.85
N THR A 71 -8.85 4.37 -20.69
CA THR A 71 -9.92 5.00 -21.47
C THR A 71 -11.14 5.32 -20.61
N ARG A 72 -11.45 4.49 -19.61
CA ARG A 72 -12.62 4.68 -18.74
C ARG A 72 -12.44 5.81 -17.73
N TYR A 73 -11.21 6.07 -17.30
CA TYR A 73 -10.92 7.03 -16.25
C TYR A 73 -9.93 8.08 -16.74
N ALA A 74 -10.36 9.35 -16.76
CA ALA A 74 -9.51 10.48 -17.11
C ALA A 74 -8.62 10.89 -15.93
N ASP A 75 -7.75 9.98 -15.47
CA ASP A 75 -6.91 10.15 -14.29
C ASP A 75 -5.49 9.63 -14.56
N ASP A 76 -4.47 10.43 -14.26
CA ASP A 76 -3.08 10.03 -14.52
C ASP A 76 -2.63 8.81 -13.70
N ARG A 77 -3.30 8.49 -12.59
CA ARG A 77 -3.02 7.31 -11.77
C ARG A 77 -3.33 6.00 -12.49
N THR A 78 -4.08 6.04 -13.59
CA THR A 78 -4.40 4.83 -14.34
C THR A 78 -3.25 4.37 -15.24
N LYS A 79 -2.30 5.26 -15.53
CA LYS A 79 -1.17 4.98 -16.43
C LYS A 79 -0.20 3.98 -15.81
N LEU A 80 0.37 3.11 -16.65
CA LEU A 80 1.46 2.23 -16.21
C LEU A 80 2.70 3.03 -15.82
N LEU A 81 3.30 2.64 -14.69
CA LEU A 81 4.60 3.15 -14.27
C LEU A 81 5.69 2.65 -15.22
N GLN A 82 6.58 3.56 -15.61
CA GLN A 82 7.75 3.28 -16.45
C GLN A 82 8.91 2.75 -15.62
N GLU A 83 9.88 2.08 -16.27
CA GLU A 83 11.04 1.47 -15.61
C GLU A 83 11.82 2.46 -14.72
N ASN A 84 12.04 3.69 -15.18
CA ASN A 84 12.68 4.74 -14.39
C ASN A 84 11.85 5.17 -13.17
N GLN A 85 10.52 5.17 -13.29
CA GLN A 85 9.60 5.53 -12.21
C GLN A 85 9.54 4.45 -11.13
N ILE A 86 9.66 3.18 -11.53
CA ILE A 86 9.75 2.04 -10.61
C ILE A 86 11.12 2.05 -9.90
N ALA A 87 12.21 2.26 -10.66
CA ALA A 87 13.57 2.23 -10.14
C ALA A 87 13.88 3.36 -9.15
N GLN A 88 13.33 4.56 -9.36
CA GLN A 88 13.55 5.71 -8.47
C GLN A 88 12.83 5.60 -7.12
N PHE A 89 11.84 4.71 -6.98
CA PHE A 89 11.11 4.53 -5.73
C PHE A 89 11.89 3.59 -4.80
N THR A 90 12.62 4.18 -3.84
CA THR A 90 13.55 3.43 -2.99
C THR A 90 12.83 2.60 -1.93
N ALA A 91 13.53 1.64 -1.32
CA ALA A 91 12.99 0.90 -0.18
C ALA A 91 12.61 1.83 0.98
N ALA A 92 13.37 2.92 1.20
CA ALA A 92 13.05 3.93 2.19
C ALA A 92 11.75 4.70 1.86
N ASP A 93 11.54 5.07 0.59
CA ASP A 93 10.29 5.70 0.15
C ASP A 93 9.10 4.72 0.31
N ALA A 94 9.29 3.44 -0.02
CA ALA A 94 8.28 2.39 0.14
C ALA A 94 7.90 2.17 1.61
N LEU A 95 8.89 2.11 2.51
CA LEU A 95 8.66 2.00 3.95
C LEU A 95 7.96 3.26 4.50
N ALA A 96 8.34 4.44 4.02
CA ALA A 96 7.68 5.68 4.39
C ALA A 96 6.21 5.66 3.96
N ALA A 97 5.91 5.24 2.73
CA ALA A 97 4.54 5.14 2.22
C ALA A 97 3.69 4.13 3.01
N ASP A 98 4.24 2.97 3.34
CA ASP A 98 3.56 1.96 4.16
C ASP A 98 3.23 2.49 5.57
N ARG A 99 4.16 3.20 6.22
CA ARG A 99 3.94 3.79 7.56
C ARG A 99 2.82 4.81 7.59
N GLN A 100 2.52 5.46 6.47
CA GLN A 100 1.47 6.48 6.41
C GLN A 100 0.07 5.89 6.51
N LEU A 101 -0.11 4.68 6.00
CA LEU A 101 -1.40 3.97 6.04
C LEU A 101 -1.92 3.77 7.46
N PHE A 102 -1.02 3.75 8.46
CA PHE A 102 -1.34 3.57 9.88
C PHE A 102 -0.82 4.71 10.76
N SER A 103 -0.55 5.88 10.17
CA SER A 103 0.07 7.02 10.87
C SER A 103 -0.86 7.72 11.86
N SER A 104 -2.16 7.75 11.56
CA SER A 104 -3.20 8.37 12.37
C SER A 104 -4.04 7.29 13.06
N PRO A 105 -3.96 7.15 14.40
CA PRO A 105 -4.79 6.19 15.13
C PRO A 105 -6.30 6.43 14.98
N ALA A 106 -6.71 7.66 14.68
CA ALA A 106 -8.12 8.02 14.47
C ALA A 106 -8.72 7.39 13.21
N ASP A 107 -7.87 7.06 12.23
CA ASP A 107 -8.30 6.45 10.96
C ASP A 107 -8.31 4.91 11.00
N ILE A 108 -7.96 4.32 12.16
CA ILE A 108 -7.82 2.87 12.33
C ILE A 108 -8.99 2.31 13.12
N THR A 109 -9.67 1.33 12.54
CA THR A 109 -10.67 0.52 13.26
C THR A 109 -10.12 -0.88 13.50
N PHE A 110 -9.96 -1.27 14.77
CA PHE A 110 -9.54 -2.61 15.15
C PHE A 110 -10.75 -3.53 15.32
N VAL A 111 -10.85 -4.55 14.47
CA VAL A 111 -11.87 -5.60 14.59
C VAL A 111 -11.24 -6.84 15.23
N ILE A 112 -11.65 -7.15 16.47
CA ILE A 112 -11.11 -8.27 17.24
C ILE A 112 -12.21 -9.31 17.42
N VAL A 113 -11.96 -10.55 16.97
CA VAL A 113 -12.94 -11.64 17.02
C VAL A 113 -12.31 -12.85 17.70
N GLY A 114 -12.94 -13.34 18.77
CA GLY A 114 -12.52 -14.55 19.48
C GLY A 114 -13.05 -14.63 20.91
N ASN A 115 -12.94 -15.81 21.51
CA ASN A 115 -13.38 -16.06 22.89
C ASN A 115 -12.22 -15.81 23.85
N VAL A 116 -12.14 -14.59 24.40
CA VAL A 116 -11.15 -14.16 25.40
C VAL A 116 -11.88 -13.41 26.51
N ALA A 117 -11.46 -13.59 27.76
CA ALA A 117 -12.04 -12.86 28.89
C ALA A 117 -11.90 -11.34 28.70
N GLU A 118 -12.98 -10.59 28.93
CA GLU A 118 -13.07 -9.16 28.64
C GLU A 118 -12.02 -8.34 29.39
N ASP A 119 -11.85 -8.58 30.70
CA ASP A 119 -10.88 -7.85 31.53
C ASP A 119 -9.45 -7.97 30.99
N LYS A 120 -9.10 -9.19 30.55
CA LYS A 120 -7.81 -9.48 29.92
C LYS A 120 -7.71 -8.80 28.55
N LEU A 121 -8.80 -8.77 27.79
CA LEU A 121 -8.85 -8.16 26.47
C LEU A 121 -8.69 -6.63 26.54
N VAL A 122 -9.41 -5.95 27.45
CA VAL A 122 -9.31 -4.50 27.66
C VAL A 122 -7.90 -4.10 28.10
N ALA A 123 -7.26 -4.88 28.97
CA ALA A 123 -5.87 -4.66 29.37
C ALA A 123 -4.90 -4.74 28.17
N LEU A 124 -5.10 -5.69 27.25
CA LEU A 124 -4.28 -5.82 26.04
C LEU A 124 -4.55 -4.69 25.03
N ILE A 125 -5.81 -4.30 24.85
CA ILE A 125 -6.21 -3.21 23.96
C ILE A 125 -5.58 -1.89 24.41
N THR A 126 -5.72 -1.54 25.69
CA THR A 126 -5.17 -0.29 26.23
C THR A 126 -3.63 -0.28 26.15
N ARG A 127 -2.99 -1.40 26.47
CA ARG A 127 -1.52 -1.54 26.43
C ARG A 127 -0.93 -1.46 25.03
N TYR A 128 -1.53 -2.12 24.05
CA TYR A 128 -0.91 -2.30 22.72
C TYR A 128 -1.57 -1.47 21.61
N LEU A 129 -2.87 -1.23 21.66
CA LEU A 129 -3.58 -0.46 20.64
C LEU A 129 -3.72 1.01 21.07
N GLY A 130 -4.07 1.25 22.34
CA GLY A 130 -4.15 2.59 22.92
C GLY A 130 -2.80 3.31 23.08
N SER A 131 -1.69 2.57 22.99
CA SER A 131 -0.35 3.15 23.05
C SER A 131 0.17 3.67 21.71
N ILE A 132 -0.50 3.35 20.60
CA ILE A 132 -0.13 3.83 19.26
C ILE A 132 -0.32 5.35 19.23
N LYS A 133 0.74 6.07 18.86
CA LYS A 133 0.73 7.53 18.78
C LYS A 133 0.49 8.00 17.36
N HIS A 134 -0.09 9.19 17.25
CA HIS A 134 -0.10 9.91 15.98
C HIS A 134 1.34 10.11 15.51
N SER A 135 1.56 9.84 14.23
CA SER A 135 2.84 10.08 13.56
C SER A 135 2.60 11.07 12.44
N ASP A 136 3.35 12.17 12.42
CA ASP A 136 3.27 13.13 11.33
C ASP A 136 3.81 12.46 10.06
N SER A 137 2.91 12.25 9.09
CA SER A 137 3.19 11.56 7.83
C SER A 137 4.13 12.41 6.93
N PRO A 138 5.36 11.96 6.64
CA PRO A 138 6.39 12.82 6.03
C PRO A 138 6.46 12.78 4.50
N LEU A 139 5.68 11.94 3.80
CA LEU A 139 5.64 12.03 2.34
C LEU A 139 4.70 13.18 2.00
N ALA A 140 5.30 14.29 1.59
CA ALA A 140 4.58 15.37 0.94
C ALA A 140 3.70 14.79 -0.18
N ALA A 141 2.43 15.16 -0.20
CA ALA A 141 1.55 14.88 -1.32
C ALA A 141 2.22 15.39 -2.60
N GLY A 142 2.55 14.47 -3.52
CA GLY A 142 3.05 14.84 -4.84
C GLY A 142 4.55 15.08 -4.96
N LYS A 143 5.40 14.10 -4.63
CA LYS A 143 6.57 13.89 -5.50
C LYS A 143 6.00 13.58 -6.88
N THR A 144 5.94 14.58 -7.76
CA THR A 144 5.54 14.40 -9.16
C THR A 144 6.46 13.38 -9.79
N ILE A 145 5.94 12.18 -9.99
CA ILE A 145 6.56 11.17 -10.84
C ILE A 145 6.30 11.65 -12.27
N ASN A 146 7.10 12.59 -12.76
CA ASN A 146 6.94 13.18 -14.09
C ASN A 146 6.96 12.06 -15.15
N SER A 147 5.81 11.73 -15.74
CA SER A 147 5.78 11.03 -17.01
C SER A 147 6.33 12.01 -18.03
N ARG A 148 7.55 11.78 -18.51
CA ARG A 148 8.20 12.67 -19.46
C ARG A 148 7.67 12.41 -20.86
N ASP A 149 6.39 12.67 -21.08
CA ASP A 149 5.84 12.82 -22.42
C ASP A 149 4.82 13.95 -22.43
N GLY A 150 5.34 15.14 -22.70
CA GLY A 150 4.57 16.26 -23.22
C GLY A 150 4.10 16.01 -24.65
N GLN A 151 3.57 14.83 -24.96
CA GLN A 151 2.83 14.63 -26.19
C GLN A 151 1.39 15.07 -25.96
N ARG A 152 1.11 16.30 -26.44
CA ARG A 152 -0.22 16.77 -26.81
C ARG A 152 -0.97 15.61 -27.47
N ILE A 153 -1.94 15.04 -26.77
CA ILE A 153 -2.96 14.21 -27.40
C ILE A 153 -3.75 15.19 -28.27
N GLY A 154 -3.55 15.11 -29.58
CA GLY A 154 -4.25 15.91 -30.55
C GLY A 154 -5.75 15.69 -30.36
N TYR A 155 -6.46 16.76 -30.00
CA TYR A 155 -7.91 16.79 -30.11
C TYR A 155 -8.26 16.51 -31.58
N CYS A 156 -8.88 15.35 -31.83
CA CYS A 156 -9.58 15.11 -33.08
C CYS A 156 -10.78 16.06 -33.09
N LYS A 157 -10.63 17.22 -33.75
CA LYS A 157 -11.76 18.09 -34.11
C LYS A 157 -12.71 17.26 -34.96
N ARG A 158 -13.86 16.87 -34.39
CA ARG A 158 -15.02 16.47 -35.19
C ARG A 158 -15.51 17.69 -35.96
N THR A 159 -15.11 17.79 -37.22
CA THR A 159 -15.82 18.57 -38.23
C THR A 159 -16.74 17.66 -39.01
N LYS A 160 -18.02 17.66 -38.64
CA LYS A 160 -19.18 18.08 -39.45
C LYS A 160 -20.45 17.79 -38.66
#